data_AF-A0A7G9B3V9-F1
#
_entry.id   AF-A0A7G9B3V9-F1
#
_cell.length_a   1.000
_cell.length_b   1.000
_cell.length_c   1.000
_cell.angle_alpha   90.00
_cell.angle_beta   90.00
_cell.angle_gamma   90.00
#
_symmetry.space_group_name_H-M   'P 1'
#
loop_
_entity.id
_entity.type
_entity.pdbx_description
1 polymer ?
#
loop_
_entity_poly.entity_id
_entity_poly.type
_entity_poly.pdbx_seq_one_letter_code
_entity_poly.pdbx_strand_id
1 'polypeptide(L)'
;MAFEQGAGAGMHDEDEYRIERYISQFGLPLGKGRKYLKRMLTLSIQNKDCLDCNSFIKQIADEQGVTCTTIKQGISRFLLRGWKRGAAQGWRKAAHWEKDDLPNTMAAMTLICERYPQFIEIDGENVN
;
A
#
# COMPACT_ATOMS: atom_id res chain seq x y z
N MET A 1 41.41 -11.34 1.03
CA MET A 1 40.65 -10.77 -0.11
C MET A 1 39.19 -11.07 0.14
N ALA A 2 38.44 -10.08 0.61
CA ALA A 2 36.99 -10.20 0.79
C ALA A 2 36.32 -9.68 -0.49
N PHE A 3 35.60 -10.56 -1.17
CA PHE A 3 34.79 -10.21 -2.33
C PHE A 3 33.44 -9.63 -1.87
N GLU A 4 33.25 -8.37 -2.23
CA GLU A 4 32.00 -7.67 -2.57
C GLU A 4 30.68 -8.29 -2.09
N GLN A 5 30.08 -7.65 -1.08
CA GLN A 5 28.66 -7.80 -0.80
C GLN A 5 27.88 -7.05 -1.89
N GLY A 6 27.23 -7.82 -2.78
CA GLY A 6 26.27 -7.29 -3.74
C GLY A 6 25.08 -6.66 -3.01
N ALA A 7 24.92 -5.35 -3.17
CA ALA A 7 23.72 -4.62 -2.79
C ALA A 7 22.55 -5.01 -3.72
N GLY A 8 21.97 -6.18 -3.49
CA GLY A 8 20.62 -6.49 -3.93
C GLY A 8 19.68 -6.12 -2.79
N ALA A 9 18.98 -4.99 -2.89
CA ALA A 9 17.94 -4.58 -1.95
C ALA A 9 16.76 -5.56 -2.02
N GLY A 10 16.92 -6.73 -1.41
CA GLY A 10 15.84 -7.65 -1.11
C GLY A 10 14.96 -6.99 -0.05
N MET A 11 13.71 -6.70 -0.41
CA MET A 11 12.68 -6.44 0.59
C MET A 11 12.69 -7.65 1.54
N HIS A 12 12.99 -7.44 2.82
CA HIS A 12 13.02 -8.53 3.80
C HIS A 12 11.64 -9.19 3.83
N ASP A 13 11.57 -10.52 3.92
CA ASP A 13 10.30 -11.29 3.90
C ASP A 13 9.26 -10.77 4.92
N GLU A 14 9.74 -10.17 6.02
CA GLU A 14 8.93 -9.50 7.03
C GLU A 14 8.21 -8.24 6.52
N ASP A 15 8.86 -7.42 5.70
CA ASP A 15 8.25 -6.22 5.11
C ASP A 15 7.14 -6.61 4.14
N GLU A 16 7.36 -7.66 3.35
CA GLU A 16 6.33 -8.17 2.44
C GLU A 16 5.10 -8.66 3.21
N TYR A 17 5.31 -9.43 4.28
CA TYR A 17 4.24 -9.89 5.16
C TYR A 17 3.47 -8.73 5.80
N ARG A 18 4.19 -7.73 6.33
CA ARG A 18 3.59 -6.51 6.94
C ARG A 18 2.76 -5.72 5.93
N ILE A 19 3.27 -5.54 4.70
CA ILE A 19 2.52 -4.90 3.61
C ILE A 19 1.24 -5.68 3.30
N GLU A 20 1.32 -7.01 3.17
CA GLU A 20 0.16 -7.85 2.85
C GLU A 20 -0.92 -7.79 3.94
N ARG A 21 -0.51 -7.86 5.20
CA ARG A 21 -1.39 -7.71 6.38
C ARG A 21 -2.05 -6.34 6.41
N TYR A 22 -1.29 -5.27 6.16
CA TYR A 22 -1.82 -3.92 6.11
C TYR A 22 -2.86 -3.75 4.98
N ILE A 23 -2.54 -4.19 3.77
CA ILE A 23 -3.44 -4.05 2.61
C ILE A 23 -4.75 -4.81 2.80
N SER A 24 -4.70 -5.96 3.49
CA SER A 24 -5.90 -6.76 3.79
C SER A 24 -6.96 -6.01 4.59
N GLN A 25 -6.60 -4.93 5.29
CA GLN A 25 -7.53 -4.09 6.03
C GLN A 25 -8.47 -3.29 5.11
N PHE A 26 -8.06 -3.06 3.85
CA PHE A 26 -8.77 -2.15 2.94
C PHE A 26 -9.60 -2.88 1.88
N GLY A 27 -9.39 -4.18 1.68
CA GLY A 27 -10.12 -4.93 0.67
C GLY A 27 -9.73 -6.39 0.52
N LEU A 28 -10.33 -7.03 -0.48
CA LEU A 28 -10.22 -8.47 -0.68
C LEU A 28 -8.93 -8.89 -1.39
N PRO A 29 -8.45 -10.13 -1.16
CA PRO A 29 -7.16 -10.58 -1.66
C PRO A 29 -7.03 -10.66 -3.18
N LEU A 30 -8.15 -10.57 -3.92
CA LEU A 30 -8.21 -10.82 -5.35
C LEU A 30 -8.19 -9.53 -6.19
N GLY A 31 -7.33 -9.51 -7.19
CA GLY A 31 -7.36 -8.53 -8.29
C GLY A 31 -6.08 -7.72 -8.46
N LYS A 32 -5.94 -7.10 -9.64
CA LYS A 32 -4.77 -6.28 -10.00
C LYS A 32 -4.61 -5.03 -9.13
N GLY A 33 -5.73 -4.49 -8.61
CA GLY A 33 -5.72 -3.32 -7.72
C GLY A 33 -4.90 -3.52 -6.44
N ARG A 34 -4.99 -4.72 -5.84
CA ARG A 34 -4.17 -5.08 -4.68
C ARG A 34 -2.68 -5.09 -5.02
N LYS A 35 -2.32 -5.65 -6.18
CA LYS A 35 -0.91 -5.70 -6.66
C LYS A 35 -0.35 -4.29 -6.87
N TYR A 36 -1.13 -3.40 -7.47
CA TYR A 36 -0.73 -2.01 -7.65
C TYR A 36 -0.56 -1.28 -6.31
N LEU A 37 -1.50 -1.47 -5.37
CA LEU A 37 -1.40 -0.86 -4.05
C LEU A 37 -0.20 -1.39 -3.26
N LYS A 38 0.10 -2.68 -3.36
CA LYS A 38 1.31 -3.29 -2.79
C LYS A 38 2.57 -2.63 -3.34
N ARG A 39 2.69 -2.52 -4.66
CA ARG A 39 3.86 -1.88 -5.27
C ARG A 39 3.98 -0.41 -4.85
N MET A 40 2.86 0.30 -4.74
CA MET A 40 2.84 1.69 -4.28
C MET A 40 3.35 1.83 -2.84
N LEU A 41 2.95 0.92 -1.94
CA LEU A 41 3.46 0.87 -0.57
C LEU A 41 4.95 0.51 -0.51
N THR A 42 5.41 -0.43 -1.34
CA THR A 42 6.84 -0.72 -1.47
C THR A 42 7.63 0.52 -1.89
N LEU A 43 7.12 1.28 -2.87
CA LEU A 43 7.76 2.53 -3.30
C LEU A 43 7.74 3.60 -2.21
N SER A 44 6.67 3.74 -1.42
CA SER A 44 6.66 4.69 -0.30
C SER A 44 7.65 4.32 0.81
N ILE A 45 7.87 3.02 1.06
CA ILE A 45 8.88 2.55 2.02
C ILE A 45 10.30 2.80 1.51
N GLN A 46 10.53 2.64 0.19
CA GLN A 46 11.82 2.92 -0.43
C GLN A 46 12.12 4.43 -0.49
N ASN A 47 11.09 5.27 -0.56
CA ASN A 47 11.18 6.73 -0.65
C ASN A 47 10.63 7.40 0.61
N LYS A 48 11.15 7.02 1.79
CA LYS A 48 10.63 7.45 3.11
C LYS A 48 10.48 8.97 3.27
N ASP A 49 11.31 9.74 2.58
CA ASP A 49 11.34 11.20 2.68
C ASP A 49 10.40 11.92 1.69
N CYS A 50 9.79 11.20 0.74
CA CYS A 50 8.98 11.81 -0.32
C CYS A 50 7.77 10.94 -0.68
N LEU A 51 6.62 11.29 -0.11
CA LEU A 51 5.35 10.64 -0.43
C LEU A 51 4.67 11.34 -1.62
N ASP A 52 5.05 10.94 -2.84
CA ASP A 52 4.39 11.40 -4.07
C ASP A 52 3.68 10.24 -4.78
N CYS A 53 2.42 10.02 -4.41
CA CYS A 53 1.59 9.00 -5.03
C CYS A 53 1.42 9.18 -6.55
N ASN A 54 1.47 10.41 -7.09
CA ASN A 54 1.36 10.60 -8.53
C ASN A 54 2.61 10.09 -9.24
N SER A 55 3.79 10.36 -8.68
CA SER A 55 5.06 9.81 -9.20
C SER A 55 5.10 8.29 -9.07
N PHE A 56 4.65 7.72 -7.94
CA PHE A 56 4.54 6.26 -7.80
C PHE A 56 3.60 5.64 -8.83
N ILE A 57 2.45 6.26 -9.10
CA ILE A 57 1.51 5.77 -10.13
C ILE A 57 2.16 5.76 -11.51
N LYS A 58 2.90 6.82 -11.87
CA LYS A 58 3.62 6.90 -13.15
C LYS A 58 4.65 5.78 -13.27
N GLN A 59 5.47 5.61 -12.22
CA GLN A 59 6.47 4.56 -12.20
C GLN A 59 5.83 3.16 -12.33
N ILE A 60 4.77 2.86 -11.59
CA ILE A 60 4.06 1.58 -11.67
C ILE A 60 3.44 1.38 -13.06
N ALA A 61 2.90 2.44 -13.65
CA ALA A 61 2.32 2.41 -14.99
C ALA A 61 3.38 2.03 -16.05
N ASP A 62 4.55 2.65 -15.97
CA ASP A 62 5.68 2.39 -16.86
C ASP A 62 6.25 0.97 -16.66
N GLU A 63 6.46 0.54 -15.41
CA GLU A 63 6.93 -0.81 -15.05
C GLU A 63 6.01 -1.92 -15.58
N GLN A 64 4.70 -1.67 -15.63
CA GLN A 64 3.68 -2.66 -15.97
C GLN A 64 3.18 -2.52 -17.42
N GLY A 65 3.67 -1.54 -18.18
CA GLY A 65 3.22 -1.26 -19.54
C GLY A 65 1.72 -0.91 -19.63
N VAL A 66 1.18 -0.19 -18.63
CA VAL A 66 -0.23 0.22 -18.58
C VAL A 66 -0.36 1.72 -18.36
N THR A 67 -1.57 2.27 -18.48
CA THR A 67 -1.79 3.71 -18.23
C THR A 67 -1.93 4.01 -16.74
N CYS A 68 -1.57 5.23 -16.32
CA CYS A 68 -1.87 5.75 -14.97
C CYS A 68 -3.36 5.61 -14.60
N THR A 69 -4.26 5.80 -15.57
CA THR A 69 -5.70 5.63 -15.40
C THR A 69 -6.06 4.19 -15.06
N THR A 70 -5.42 3.21 -15.70
CA THR A 70 -5.61 1.78 -15.41
C THR A 70 -5.20 1.44 -13.98
N ILE A 71 -4.08 2.00 -13.50
CA ILE A 71 -3.62 1.83 -12.10
C ILE A 71 -4.67 2.40 -11.13
N LYS A 72 -5.05 3.67 -11.32
CA LYS A 72 -6.05 4.35 -10.48
C LYS A 72 -7.37 3.59 -10.43
N GLN A 73 -7.88 3.16 -11.59
CA GLN A 73 -9.12 2.38 -11.66
C GLN A 73 -8.98 1.00 -10.99
N GLY A 74 -7.84 0.34 -11.15
CA GLY A 74 -7.56 -0.94 -10.50
C GLY A 74 -7.64 -0.83 -8.98
N ILE A 75 -6.93 0.14 -8.41
CA ILE A 75 -6.94 0.43 -6.97
C ILE A 75 -8.34 0.85 -6.52
N SER A 76 -8.99 1.78 -7.22
CA SER A 76 -10.35 2.23 -6.92
C SER A 76 -11.35 1.07 -6.81
N ARG A 77 -11.33 0.13 -7.76
CA ARG A 77 -12.20 -1.05 -7.74
C ARG A 77 -11.89 -1.97 -6.56
N PHE A 78 -10.62 -2.14 -6.19
CA PHE A 78 -10.22 -2.92 -5.02
C PHE A 78 -10.79 -2.32 -3.73
N LEU A 79 -10.57 -1.02 -3.52
CA LEU A 79 -11.05 -0.30 -2.31
C LEU A 79 -12.58 -0.27 -2.26
N LEU A 80 -13.25 0.02 -3.37
CA LEU A 80 -14.71 0.06 -3.44
C LEU A 80 -15.34 -1.31 -3.14
N ARG A 81 -14.76 -2.40 -3.66
CA ARG A 81 -15.24 -3.76 -3.36
C ARG A 81 -15.01 -4.12 -1.89
N GLY A 82 -13.87 -3.73 -1.32
CA GLY A 82 -13.58 -3.90 0.10
C GLY A 82 -14.59 -3.17 0.97
N TRP A 83 -14.83 -1.89 0.68
CA TRP A 83 -15.79 -1.06 1.39
C TRP A 83 -17.19 -1.65 1.39
N LYS A 84 -17.71 -2.03 0.21
CA LYS A 84 -19.03 -2.67 0.07
C LYS A 84 -19.18 -3.99 0.82
N ARG A 85 -18.07 -4.62 1.21
CA ARG A 85 -18.04 -5.89 1.95
C ARG A 85 -17.66 -5.73 3.42
N GLY A 86 -17.67 -4.51 3.95
CA GLY A 86 -17.49 -4.25 5.38
C GLY A 86 -16.06 -3.89 5.82
N ALA A 87 -15.18 -3.49 4.89
CA ALA A 87 -13.81 -3.07 5.25
C ALA A 87 -13.76 -1.78 6.09
N ALA A 88 -14.87 -1.08 6.32
CA ALA A 88 -14.91 0.18 7.07
C ALA A 88 -14.23 0.09 8.45
N GLN A 89 -14.34 -1.04 9.15
CA GLN A 89 -13.64 -1.24 10.42
C GLN A 89 -12.10 -1.31 10.23
N GLY A 90 -11.63 -1.96 9.17
CA GLY A 90 -10.21 -2.00 8.82
C GLY A 90 -9.67 -0.62 8.48
N TRP A 91 -10.44 0.19 7.76
CA TRP A 91 -10.13 1.60 7.47
C TRP A 91 -10.00 2.45 8.74
N ARG A 92 -10.90 2.30 9.70
CA ARG A 92 -10.82 2.98 11.01
C ARG A 92 -9.55 2.58 11.77
N LYS A 93 -9.24 1.28 11.84
CA LYS A 93 -8.09 0.77 12.59
C LYS A 93 -6.75 1.10 11.94
N ALA A 94 -6.65 0.92 10.62
CA ALA A 94 -5.37 0.95 9.91
C ALA A 94 -5.03 2.29 9.27
N ALA A 95 -6.04 3.10 8.94
CA ALA A 95 -5.86 4.41 8.31
C ALA A 95 -6.45 5.57 9.14
N HIS A 96 -7.01 5.28 10.32
CA HIS A 96 -7.71 6.25 11.17
C HIS A 96 -8.79 7.03 10.41
N TRP A 97 -9.46 6.34 9.48
CA TRP A 97 -10.51 6.94 8.68
C TRP A 97 -11.87 6.78 9.36
N GLU A 98 -12.39 7.87 9.92
CA GLU A 98 -13.62 7.84 10.73
C GLU A 98 -14.91 8.13 9.95
N LYS A 99 -14.82 8.60 8.71
CA LYS A 99 -16.00 8.94 7.92
C LYS A 99 -16.74 7.70 7.41
N ASP A 100 -18.04 7.88 7.16
CA ASP A 100 -18.95 6.82 6.71
C ASP A 100 -18.89 6.54 5.20
N ASP A 101 -18.19 7.38 4.44
CA ASP A 101 -17.93 7.23 3.02
C ASP A 101 -16.48 6.81 2.74
N LEU A 102 -16.28 6.05 1.66
CA LEU A 102 -14.94 5.69 1.19
C LEU A 102 -14.24 6.96 0.67
N PRO A 103 -12.96 7.22 1.02
CA PRO A 103 -12.23 8.33 0.43
C PRO A 103 -12.17 8.21 -1.09
N ASN A 104 -12.05 9.35 -1.79
CA ASN A 104 -11.74 9.32 -3.21
C ASN A 104 -10.40 8.59 -3.44
N THR A 105 -10.20 8.04 -4.64
CA THR A 105 -9.07 7.12 -4.90
C THR A 105 -7.71 7.74 -4.60
N MET A 106 -7.46 9.01 -4.92
CA MET A 106 -6.19 9.66 -4.61
C MET A 106 -6.00 9.85 -3.11
N ALA A 107 -7.01 10.38 -2.41
CA ALA A 107 -6.96 10.55 -0.96
C ALA A 107 -6.76 9.22 -0.22
N ALA A 108 -7.43 8.17 -0.70
CA ALA A 108 -7.25 6.81 -0.21
C ALA A 108 -5.79 6.34 -0.37
N MET A 109 -5.22 6.49 -1.57
CA MET A 109 -3.84 6.09 -1.83
C MET A 109 -2.83 6.84 -0.95
N THR A 110 -2.97 8.16 -0.86
CA THR A 110 -2.13 9.00 0.01
C THR A 110 -2.24 8.58 1.46
N LEU A 111 -3.46 8.49 1.99
CA LEU A 111 -3.70 8.12 3.39
C LEU A 111 -3.14 6.73 3.72
N ILE A 112 -3.30 5.74 2.84
CA ILE A 112 -2.76 4.40 3.02
C ILE A 112 -1.23 4.43 3.08
N CYS A 113 -0.56 5.18 2.21
CA CYS A 113 0.90 5.30 2.26
C CYS A 113 1.37 6.07 3.51
N GLU A 114 0.68 7.13 3.92
CA GLU A 114 1.03 7.95 5.09
C GLU A 114 0.89 7.20 6.41
N ARG A 115 -0.13 6.33 6.50
CA ARG A 115 -0.46 5.60 7.74
C ARG A 115 0.28 4.28 7.89
N TYR A 116 0.94 3.80 6.84
CA TYR A 116 1.68 2.55 6.88
C TYR A 116 2.78 2.50 7.97
N PRO A 117 3.64 3.53 8.14
CA PRO A 117 4.66 3.52 9.20
C PRO A 117 4.07 3.36 10.60
N GLN A 118 2.96 4.03 10.89
CA GLN A 118 2.29 3.97 12.19
C GLN A 118 1.66 2.59 12.43
N PHE A 119 1.16 1.94 11.39
CA PHE A 119 0.59 0.60 11.49
C PHE A 119 1.65 -0.45 11.88
N ILE A 120 2.85 -0.36 11.30
CA ILE A 120 3.93 -1.32 11.59
C ILE A 120 4.59 -1.09 12.96
N GLU A 121 4.58 0.15 13.48
CA GLU A 121 5.06 0.44 14.84
C GLU A 121 4.15 -0.20 15.91
N ILE A 122 2.83 -0.11 15.73
CA ILE A 122 1.83 -0.71 16.63
C ILE A 122 1.89 -2.24 16.60
N ASP A 123 2.14 -2.84 15.44
CA ASP A 123 2.34 -4.29 15.31
C ASP A 123 3.70 -4.75 15.89
N GLY A 124 4.70 -3.87 15.95
CA GLY A 124 6.01 -4.13 16.57
C GLY A 124 5.99 -4.13 18.10
N GLU A 125 5.13 -3.33 18.73
CA GLU A 125 4.98 -3.31 20.20
C GLU A 125 4.23 -4.52 20.77
N ASN A 126 3.48 -5.27 19.96
CA ASN A 126 2.81 -6.51 20.39
C ASN A 126 3.74 -7.74 20.38
N VAL A 127 5.05 -7.53 20.22
CA VAL A 127 6.10 -8.58 20.22
C VAL A 127 7.14 -8.34 21.33
N ASN A 128 6.74 -7.74 22.45
CA ASN A 128 7.54 -7.69 23.69
C ASN A 128 6.76 -8.21 24.90
#